data_AF-A0A9D5WH94-F1
#
_entry.id   AF-A0A9D5WH94-F1
#
_cell.length_a   1.000
_cell.length_b   1.000
_cell.length_c   1.000
_cell.angle_alpha   90.00
_cell.angle_beta   90.00
_cell.angle_gamma   90.00
#
_symmetry.space_group_name_H-M   'P 1'
#
loop_
_entity.id
_entity.type
_entity.pdbx_description
1 polymer ?
#
loop_
_entity_poly.entity_id
_entity_poly.type
_entity_poly.pdbx_seq_one_letter_code
_entity_poly.pdbx_strand_id
1 'polypeptide(L)'
;MKRITMVKHHPCTQLAHLYEHMFLATAAEFMYQQGQYQLIDYMLDGHTYPGGIIIIKSIWHSVDATRLANKILTLPTDFGEMDNEPVSLALYRLLAEEPNQLYVTDSGRMMHELRQLDSRPWQNIDNIKRLNSSTNQTSGIIYSTNQPSAIPRKLYISFQLTQQFRQQRPETLPLFYEYMHFLNLSISQKLSLQFGAYTDDNHIKYHAEDMSVTNTLHLSVQSGLIQFADIIRCVQAVARDLRSPDLNQRFADYLHSISYTDEPSIAPDIDRMLLDLGILLGSDGWHAIATPDNVNDVAQATQIIAKYGNQSEVIE
;
A
#
# COMPACT_ATOMS: atom_id res chain seq x y z
N MET A 1 -15.99 8.37 11.87
CA MET A 1 -14.56 8.43 11.49
C MET A 1 -13.70 8.63 12.72
N LYS A 2 -12.48 8.06 12.73
CA LYS A 2 -11.44 8.29 13.73
C LYS A 2 -10.12 8.56 13.03
N ARG A 3 -9.34 9.54 13.50
CA ARG A 3 -7.99 9.81 13.02
C ARG A 3 -6.99 9.52 14.14
N ILE A 4 -5.89 8.85 13.82
CA ILE A 4 -4.83 8.56 14.78
C ILE A 4 -3.48 8.83 14.12
N THR A 5 -2.65 9.63 14.79
CA THR A 5 -1.24 9.82 14.42
C THR A 5 -0.37 9.26 15.53
N MET A 6 0.43 8.27 15.16
CA MET A 6 1.29 7.52 16.07
C MET A 6 2.74 7.78 15.75
N VAL A 7 3.57 7.82 16.78
CA VAL A 7 5.00 8.08 16.65
C VAL A 7 5.81 7.04 17.42
N LYS A 8 6.91 6.61 16.81
CA LYS A 8 7.95 5.80 17.43
C LYS A 8 9.31 6.34 17.03
N HIS A 9 10.35 5.98 17.77
CA HIS A 9 11.69 6.46 17.47
C HIS A 9 12.74 5.39 17.76
N HIS A 10 13.69 5.29 16.84
CA HIS A 10 14.89 4.49 16.99
C HIS A 10 16.10 5.22 16.38
N PRO A 11 17.25 5.30 17.06
CA PRO A 11 18.39 6.12 16.61
C PRO A 11 19.03 5.65 15.29
N CYS A 12 18.88 4.36 14.93
CA CYS A 12 19.24 3.87 13.60
C CYS A 12 18.06 4.05 12.66
N THR A 13 18.12 5.05 11.77
CA THR A 13 17.06 5.37 10.78
C THR A 13 16.66 4.17 9.94
N GLN A 14 17.64 3.39 9.46
CA GLN A 14 17.36 2.23 8.61
C GLN A 14 16.65 1.09 9.37
N LEU A 15 16.96 0.90 10.66
CA LEU A 15 16.19 -0.04 11.50
C LEU A 15 14.78 0.49 11.78
N ALA A 16 14.63 1.80 11.96
CA ALA A 16 13.33 2.44 12.12
C ALA A 16 12.45 2.24 10.86
N HIS A 17 13.05 2.45 9.68
CA HIS A 17 12.39 2.25 8.38
C HIS A 17 12.03 0.78 8.15
N LEU A 18 12.91 -0.15 8.49
CA LEU A 18 12.58 -1.58 8.49
C LEU A 18 11.37 -1.90 9.37
N TYR A 19 11.35 -1.39 10.60
CA TYR A 19 10.24 -1.62 11.53
C TYR A 19 8.92 -1.02 11.02
N GLU A 20 8.96 0.14 10.38
CA GLU A 20 7.79 0.74 9.74
C GLU A 20 7.19 -0.21 8.70
N HIS A 21 8.01 -0.73 7.77
CA HIS A 21 7.54 -1.69 6.75
C HIS A 21 6.89 -2.92 7.40
N MET A 22 7.53 -3.48 8.42
CA MET A 22 7.00 -4.63 9.14
C MET A 22 5.67 -4.33 9.83
N PHE A 23 5.56 -3.19 10.52
CA PHE A 23 4.35 -2.80 11.23
C PHE A 23 3.20 -2.53 10.26
N LEU A 24 3.44 -1.80 9.17
CA LEU A 24 2.45 -1.52 8.14
C LEU A 24 1.94 -2.81 7.48
N ALA A 25 2.83 -3.73 7.14
CA ALA A 25 2.46 -5.03 6.58
C ALA A 25 1.61 -5.85 7.55
N THR A 26 2.00 -5.88 8.83
CA THR A 26 1.25 -6.59 9.89
C THR A 26 -0.14 -5.99 10.07
N ALA A 27 -0.25 -4.66 10.13
CA ALA A 27 -1.51 -3.95 10.30
C ALA A 27 -2.44 -4.13 9.10
N ALA A 28 -1.91 -4.01 7.87
CA ALA A 28 -2.67 -4.22 6.65
C ALA A 28 -3.19 -5.66 6.54
N GLU A 29 -2.35 -6.65 6.84
CA GLU A 29 -2.75 -8.05 6.84
C GLU A 29 -3.83 -8.34 7.89
N PHE A 30 -3.66 -7.83 9.11
CA PHE A 30 -4.68 -7.95 10.14
C PHE A 30 -6.02 -7.37 9.68
N MET A 31 -6.03 -6.16 9.10
CA MET A 31 -7.26 -5.54 8.60
C MET A 31 -7.89 -6.36 7.48
N TYR A 32 -7.08 -6.84 6.53
CA TYR A 32 -7.54 -7.67 5.42
C TYR A 32 -8.21 -8.95 5.93
N GLN A 33 -7.63 -9.62 6.93
CA GLN A 33 -8.20 -10.81 7.56
C GLN A 33 -9.53 -10.54 8.29
N GLN A 34 -9.80 -9.28 8.66
CA GLN A 34 -11.07 -8.84 9.22
C GLN A 34 -12.06 -8.33 8.15
N GLY A 35 -11.76 -8.50 6.86
CA GLY A 35 -12.58 -8.02 5.75
C GLY A 35 -12.64 -6.49 5.65
N GLN A 36 -11.58 -5.82 6.10
CA GLN A 36 -11.44 -4.37 6.03
C GLN A 36 -10.31 -4.01 5.08
N TYR A 37 -10.57 -3.09 4.16
CA TYR A 37 -9.71 -2.80 3.03
C TYR A 37 -9.28 -1.33 3.02
N GLN A 38 -8.04 -1.11 2.62
CA GLN A 38 -7.54 0.25 2.45
C GLN A 38 -8.35 0.96 1.35
N LEU A 39 -8.47 2.28 1.46
CA LEU A 39 -9.34 3.17 0.69
C LEU A 39 -10.78 3.23 1.20
N ILE A 40 -11.50 2.10 1.23
CA ILE A 40 -12.95 2.09 1.48
C ILE A 40 -13.36 1.96 2.95
N ASP A 41 -12.47 1.43 3.80
CA ASP A 41 -12.72 1.32 5.25
C ASP A 41 -11.77 2.15 6.10
N TYR A 42 -10.52 2.21 5.65
CA TYR A 42 -9.45 2.90 6.34
C TYR A 42 -8.35 3.38 5.37
N MET A 43 -7.52 4.29 5.86
CA MET A 43 -6.25 4.66 5.26
C MET A 43 -5.17 4.50 6.32
N LEU A 44 -4.05 3.91 5.92
CA LEU A 44 -2.88 3.73 6.77
C LEU A 44 -1.65 4.13 5.96
N ASP A 45 -0.91 5.09 6.49
CA ASP A 45 0.26 5.68 5.84
C ASP A 45 1.39 5.80 6.87
N GLY A 46 2.58 5.33 6.50
CA GLY A 46 3.75 5.35 7.36
C GLY A 46 4.92 6.03 6.67
N HIS A 47 5.70 6.76 7.46
CA HIS A 47 6.88 7.46 6.98
C HIS A 47 7.97 7.49 8.07
N THR A 48 9.19 7.19 7.66
CA THR A 48 10.39 7.29 8.50
C THR A 48 11.18 8.52 8.11
N TYR A 49 11.41 9.40 9.09
CA TYR A 49 12.13 10.65 8.91
C TYR A 49 13.60 10.53 9.32
N PRO A 50 14.47 11.43 8.82
CA PRO A 50 15.85 11.51 9.28
C PRO A 50 15.97 11.57 10.81
N GLY A 51 16.90 10.78 11.35
CA GLY A 51 17.03 10.56 12.80
C GLY A 51 16.13 9.45 13.35
N GLY A 52 15.45 8.69 12.48
CA GLY A 52 14.74 7.47 12.81
C GLY A 52 13.45 7.68 13.60
N ILE A 53 12.76 8.80 13.35
CA ILE A 53 11.40 9.05 13.82
C ILE A 53 10.45 8.40 12.82
N ILE A 54 9.62 7.48 13.29
CA ILE A 54 8.56 6.83 12.50
C ILE A 54 7.25 7.53 12.83
N ILE A 55 6.52 7.97 11.82
CA ILE A 55 5.17 8.50 11.96
C ILE A 55 4.22 7.64 11.15
N ILE A 56 3.18 7.12 11.80
CA ILE A 56 2.07 6.44 11.15
C ILE A 56 0.83 7.33 11.28
N LYS A 57 0.25 7.72 10.15
CA LYS A 57 -1.04 8.42 10.07
C LYS A 57 -2.10 7.42 9.63
N SER A 58 -3.23 7.44 10.31
CA SER A 58 -4.35 6.56 9.98
C SER A 58 -5.68 7.29 10.06
N ILE A 59 -6.57 6.93 9.15
CA ILE A 59 -7.97 7.37 9.09
C ILE A 59 -8.82 6.11 9.06
N TRP A 60 -9.81 6.01 9.94
CA TRP A 60 -10.74 4.88 10.04
C TRP A 60 -12.13 5.44 9.82
N HIS A 61 -12.75 5.17 8.67
CA HIS A 61 -14.02 5.80 8.31
C HIS A 61 -15.20 4.83 8.31
N SER A 62 -15.01 3.51 8.10
CA SER A 62 -16.07 2.54 8.35
C SER A 62 -16.28 2.30 9.85
N VAL A 63 -17.50 1.90 10.24
CA VAL A 63 -17.85 1.61 11.63
C VAL A 63 -17.00 0.47 12.18
N ASP A 64 -16.79 -0.58 11.39
CA ASP A 64 -16.06 -1.77 11.81
C ASP A 64 -14.55 -1.51 11.89
N ALA A 65 -13.97 -0.81 10.91
CA ALA A 65 -12.59 -0.38 10.98
C ALA A 65 -12.33 0.55 12.18
N THR A 66 -13.29 1.44 12.52
CA THR A 66 -13.19 2.30 13.72
C THR A 66 -13.15 1.47 15.01
N ARG A 67 -13.89 0.36 15.09
CA ARG A 67 -13.85 -0.57 16.25
C ARG A 67 -12.50 -1.28 16.36
N LEU A 68 -11.86 -1.55 15.23
CA LEU A 68 -10.56 -2.22 15.17
C LEU A 68 -9.37 -1.27 15.36
N ALA A 69 -9.54 0.04 15.15
CA ALA A 69 -8.47 1.04 15.20
C ALA A 69 -7.61 0.99 16.48
N ASN A 70 -8.20 0.72 17.64
CA ASN A 70 -7.45 0.60 18.90
C ASN A 70 -6.61 -0.68 18.98
N LYS A 71 -7.03 -1.77 18.31
CA LYS A 71 -6.28 -3.03 18.30
C LYS A 71 -4.96 -2.89 17.54
N ILE A 72 -4.94 -2.07 16.48
CA ILE A 72 -3.74 -1.75 15.69
C ILE A 72 -2.65 -1.13 16.56
N LEU A 73 -3.01 -0.31 17.56
CA LEU A 73 -2.06 0.33 18.48
C LEU A 73 -1.26 -0.67 19.33
N THR A 74 -1.82 -1.86 19.53
CA THR A 74 -1.29 -2.92 20.38
C THR A 74 -0.95 -4.18 19.60
N LEU A 75 -1.03 -4.13 18.27
CA LEU A 75 -0.79 -5.28 17.42
C LEU A 75 0.71 -5.61 17.49
N PRO A 76 1.11 -6.81 17.96
CA PRO A 76 2.50 -7.21 17.89
C PRO A 76 2.90 -7.32 16.43
N THR A 77 4.06 -6.77 16.07
CA THR A 77 4.56 -6.90 14.71
C THR A 77 4.87 -8.36 14.43
N ASP A 78 4.55 -8.85 13.23
CA ASP A 78 4.90 -10.21 12.84
C ASP A 78 6.42 -10.31 12.56
N PHE A 79 7.10 -11.09 13.39
CA PHE A 79 8.52 -11.39 13.24
C PHE A 79 8.77 -12.72 12.52
N GLY A 80 7.72 -13.47 12.16
CA GLY A 80 7.79 -14.86 11.76
C GLY A 80 8.12 -15.79 12.93
N GLU A 81 8.13 -17.09 12.64
CA GLU A 81 8.56 -18.12 13.59
C GLU A 81 10.10 -18.24 13.58
N MET A 82 10.65 -19.44 13.33
CA MET A 82 12.09 -19.66 13.40
C MET A 82 12.88 -19.09 12.21
N ASP A 83 12.22 -18.83 11.08
CA ASP A 83 12.84 -18.40 9.83
C ASP A 83 12.95 -16.88 9.67
N ASN A 84 12.18 -16.10 10.43
CA ASN A 84 12.09 -14.63 10.32
C ASN A 84 11.75 -14.15 8.90
N GLU A 85 10.91 -14.90 8.18
CA GLU A 85 10.51 -14.58 6.81
C GLU A 85 9.94 -13.15 6.66
N PRO A 86 9.00 -12.68 7.51
CA PRO A 86 8.46 -11.32 7.40
C PRO A 86 9.53 -10.23 7.53
N VAL A 87 10.52 -10.44 8.40
CA VAL A 87 11.65 -9.51 8.57
C VAL A 87 12.50 -9.48 7.31
N SER A 88 12.75 -10.65 6.71
CA SER A 88 13.53 -10.77 5.48
C SER A 88 12.85 -10.06 4.31
N LEU A 89 11.53 -10.23 4.16
CA LEU A 89 10.76 -9.56 3.10
C LEU A 89 10.74 -8.03 3.28
N ALA A 90 10.55 -7.54 4.51
CA ALA A 90 10.64 -6.11 4.81
C ALA A 90 12.06 -5.55 4.59
N LEU A 91 13.08 -6.34 4.89
CA LEU A 91 14.48 -5.97 4.63
C LEU A 91 14.80 -5.93 3.14
N TYR A 92 14.26 -6.87 2.35
CA TYR A 92 14.41 -6.85 0.89
C TYR A 92 13.77 -5.62 0.26
N ARG A 93 12.60 -5.21 0.76
CA ARG A 93 11.97 -3.95 0.37
C ARG A 93 12.89 -2.76 0.68
N LEU A 94 13.37 -2.67 1.92
CA LEU A 94 14.29 -1.60 2.33
C LEU A 94 15.54 -1.52 1.43
N LEU A 95 16.13 -2.68 1.11
CA LEU A 95 17.32 -2.78 0.27
C LEU A 95 17.08 -2.34 -1.17
N ALA A 96 15.85 -2.44 -1.66
CA ALA A 96 15.50 -2.07 -3.02
C ALA A 96 15.07 -0.59 -3.13
N GLU A 97 14.49 -0.02 -2.07
CA GLU A 97 14.16 1.42 -1.99
C GLU A 97 15.40 2.32 -1.92
N GLU A 98 16.45 1.87 -1.25
CA GLU A 98 17.64 2.69 -1.01
C GLU A 98 18.55 2.77 -2.24
N PRO A 99 19.05 3.96 -2.62
CA PRO A 99 19.90 4.14 -3.81
C PRO A 99 21.28 3.48 -3.66
N ASN A 100 21.71 3.30 -2.42
CA ASN A 100 22.99 2.69 -2.07
C ASN A 100 22.76 1.40 -1.28
N GLN A 101 23.67 0.44 -1.46
CA GLN A 101 23.63 -0.83 -0.72
C GLN A 101 23.64 -0.57 0.77
N LEU A 102 22.79 -1.28 1.49
CA LEU A 102 22.82 -1.29 2.96
C LEU A 102 23.61 -2.49 3.45
N TYR A 103 24.36 -2.28 4.52
CA TYR A 103 25.06 -3.33 5.23
C TYR A 103 24.43 -3.54 6.60
N VAL A 104 24.12 -4.79 6.93
CA VAL A 104 23.68 -5.22 8.26
C VAL A 104 24.90 -5.72 9.02
N THR A 105 25.26 -5.01 10.09
CA THR A 105 26.47 -5.30 10.88
C THR A 105 26.39 -6.61 11.65
N ASP A 106 25.25 -6.83 12.29
CA ASP A 106 24.97 -7.97 13.14
C ASP A 106 23.46 -8.24 13.09
N SER A 107 23.07 -9.36 12.46
CA SER A 107 21.67 -9.76 12.32
C SER A 107 21.02 -10.09 13.68
N GLY A 108 21.78 -10.65 14.62
CA GLY A 108 21.30 -10.93 15.97
C GLY A 108 20.98 -9.64 16.72
N ARG A 109 21.88 -8.64 16.63
CA ARG A 109 21.64 -7.30 17.18
C ARG A 109 20.47 -6.60 16.50
N MET A 110 20.34 -6.68 15.17
CA MET A 110 19.20 -6.15 14.43
C MET A 110 17.88 -6.72 14.95
N MET A 111 17.78 -8.05 15.06
CA MET A 111 16.59 -8.71 15.58
C MET A 111 16.27 -8.33 17.03
N HIS A 112 17.30 -8.24 17.87
CA HIS A 112 17.13 -7.80 19.25
C HIS A 112 16.54 -6.38 19.34
N GLU A 113 17.07 -5.45 18.56
CA GLU A 113 16.68 -4.04 18.57
C GLU A 113 15.31 -3.81 17.93
N LEU A 114 14.96 -4.56 16.89
CA LEU A 114 13.59 -4.57 16.35
C LEU A 114 12.57 -5.04 17.40
N ARG A 115 12.86 -6.14 18.12
CA ARG A 115 11.97 -6.64 19.19
C ARG A 115 11.89 -5.66 20.36
N GLN A 116 12.99 -5.02 20.73
CA GLN A 116 12.98 -3.96 21.72
C GLN A 116 12.12 -2.78 21.26
N LEU A 117 12.26 -2.36 20.00
CA LEU A 117 11.44 -1.30 19.44
C LEU A 117 9.98 -1.70 19.49
N ASP A 118 9.61 -2.89 19.01
CA ASP A 118 8.24 -3.41 19.01
C ASP A 118 7.59 -3.36 20.40
N SER A 119 8.31 -3.82 21.42
CA SER A 119 7.84 -3.85 22.81
C SER A 119 7.51 -2.47 23.41
N ARG A 120 8.03 -1.38 22.83
CA ARG A 120 7.70 -0.02 23.26
C ARG A 120 6.34 0.36 22.68
N PRO A 121 5.40 0.90 23.46
CA PRO A 121 4.11 1.31 22.94
C PRO A 121 4.26 2.46 21.94
N TRP A 122 3.36 2.50 20.96
CA TRP A 122 3.18 3.67 20.10
C TRP A 122 2.77 4.89 20.93
N GLN A 123 3.33 6.06 20.63
CA GLN A 123 2.95 7.31 21.27
C GLN A 123 1.95 8.04 20.39
N ASN A 124 0.84 8.51 20.96
CA ASN A 124 -0.01 9.49 20.28
C ASN A 124 0.78 10.80 20.15
N ILE A 125 0.77 11.39 18.95
CA ILE A 125 1.49 12.65 18.67
C ILE A 125 1.13 13.78 19.64
N ASP A 126 -0.12 13.86 20.11
CA ASP A 126 -0.60 14.89 21.03
C ASP A 126 0.05 14.81 22.42
N ASN A 127 0.58 13.63 22.78
CA ASN A 127 1.26 13.40 24.05
C ASN A 127 2.76 13.72 24.00
N ILE A 128 3.29 14.08 22.82
CA ILE A 128 4.71 14.36 22.63
C ILE A 128 4.97 15.84 22.90
N LYS A 129 5.56 16.14 24.06
CA LYS A 129 6.00 17.51 24.38
C LYS A 129 7.11 18.00 23.46
N ARG A 130 8.09 17.13 23.21
CA ARG A 130 9.24 17.36 22.33
C ARG A 130 9.94 16.04 22.07
N LEU A 131 10.22 15.74 20.81
CA LEU A 131 11.07 14.63 20.39
C LEU A 131 12.18 15.20 19.52
N ASN A 132 13.44 15.00 19.93
CA ASN A 132 14.59 15.46 19.15
C ASN A 132 15.09 14.30 18.29
N SER A 133 15.33 14.55 17.01
CA SER A 133 16.07 13.61 16.17
C SER A 133 17.52 13.55 16.68
N SER A 134 17.99 12.35 17.02
CA SER A 134 19.38 12.12 17.38
C SER A 134 20.23 12.18 16.10
N THR A 135 21.09 13.19 15.97
CA THR A 135 22.08 13.27 14.88
C THR A 135 23.35 12.46 15.14
N ASN A 136 23.48 11.89 16.34
CA ASN A 136 24.58 10.99 16.66
C ASN A 136 24.35 9.67 15.92
N GLN A 137 24.82 9.62 14.68
CA GLN A 137 25.00 8.42 13.88
C GLN A 137 26.06 7.54 14.56
N THR A 138 25.75 6.97 15.72
CA THR A 138 26.47 5.78 16.18
C THR A 138 26.28 4.73 15.10
N SER A 139 27.39 4.31 14.47
CA SER A 139 27.50 3.29 13.42
C SER A 139 26.31 2.34 13.45
N GLY A 140 25.36 2.59 12.53
CA GLY A 140 24.03 2.00 12.57
C GLY A 140 24.09 0.48 12.52
N ILE A 141 23.11 -0.17 13.14
CA ILE A 141 22.92 -1.63 13.02
C ILE A 141 22.76 -2.00 11.54
N ILE A 142 22.05 -1.13 10.81
CA ILE A 142 21.95 -1.10 9.35
C ILE A 142 22.48 0.26 8.91
N TYR A 143 23.40 0.31 7.94
CA TYR A 143 23.89 1.57 7.39
C TYR A 143 24.07 1.52 5.88
N SER A 144 23.91 2.68 5.25
CA SER A 144 24.14 2.88 3.83
C SER A 144 25.64 2.90 3.52
N THR A 145 26.05 2.18 2.48
CA THR A 145 27.41 2.18 1.96
C THR A 145 27.55 3.23 0.85
N ASN A 146 28.76 3.38 0.31
CA ASN A 146 28.99 4.22 -0.88
C ASN A 146 28.82 3.44 -2.20
N GLN A 147 28.40 2.17 -2.13
CA GLN A 147 28.18 1.34 -3.31
C GLN A 147 26.73 1.45 -3.78
N PRO A 148 26.47 1.56 -5.08
CA PRO A 148 25.10 1.63 -5.60
C PRO A 148 24.34 0.32 -5.35
N SER A 149 23.06 0.44 -5.02
CA SER A 149 22.16 -0.71 -4.89
C SER A 149 22.03 -1.47 -6.20
N ALA A 150 21.75 -2.78 -6.08
CA ALA A 150 21.40 -3.58 -7.25
C ALA A 150 20.07 -3.08 -7.84
N ILE A 151 19.97 -3.05 -9.16
CA ILE A 151 18.74 -2.67 -9.84
C ILE A 151 17.67 -3.73 -9.53
N PRO A 152 16.54 -3.37 -8.92
CA PRO A 152 15.48 -4.32 -8.61
C PRO A 152 14.83 -4.87 -9.87
N ARG A 153 14.27 -6.07 -9.77
CA ARG A 153 13.45 -6.67 -10.82
C ARG A 153 12.10 -5.95 -10.87
N LYS A 154 11.56 -5.77 -12.07
CA LYS A 154 10.28 -5.08 -12.28
C LYS A 154 9.15 -6.09 -12.50
N LEU A 155 8.09 -5.91 -11.72
CA LEU A 155 6.78 -6.52 -11.89
C LEU A 155 5.82 -5.41 -12.32
N TYR A 156 5.09 -5.61 -13.40
CA TYR A 156 4.07 -4.68 -13.85
C TYR A 156 2.70 -5.28 -13.59
N ILE A 157 1.83 -4.52 -12.95
CA ILE A 157 0.39 -4.82 -12.82
C ILE A 157 -0.35 -3.71 -13.55
N SER A 158 -1.03 -4.07 -14.63
CA SER A 158 -1.83 -3.16 -15.43
C SER A 158 -3.31 -3.44 -15.26
N PHE A 159 -4.11 -2.40 -15.11
CA PHE A 159 -5.56 -2.46 -15.09
C PHE A 159 -6.06 -1.84 -16.38
N GLN A 160 -6.86 -2.55 -17.16
CA GLN A 160 -7.30 -2.09 -18.47
C GLN A 160 -8.81 -2.24 -18.61
N LEU A 161 -9.49 -1.15 -18.95
CA LEU A 161 -10.91 -1.20 -19.27
C LEU A 161 -11.11 -1.69 -20.70
N THR A 162 -11.99 -2.67 -20.92
CA THR A 162 -12.23 -3.20 -22.26
C THR A 162 -12.70 -2.13 -23.24
N GLN A 163 -12.24 -2.22 -24.49
CA GLN A 163 -12.55 -1.24 -25.52
C GLN A 163 -14.06 -1.10 -25.78
N GLN A 164 -14.79 -2.22 -25.75
CA GLN A 164 -16.23 -2.22 -25.96
C GLN A 164 -16.95 -1.44 -24.85
N PHE A 165 -16.60 -1.69 -23.59
CA PHE A 165 -17.25 -1.06 -22.46
C PHE A 165 -17.02 0.46 -22.43
N ARG A 166 -15.76 0.90 -22.61
CA ARG A 166 -15.44 2.34 -22.62
C ARG A 166 -16.14 3.12 -23.73
N GLN A 167 -16.44 2.49 -24.87
CA GLN A 167 -17.16 3.12 -25.97
C GLN A 167 -18.66 3.24 -25.68
N GLN A 168 -19.21 2.29 -24.92
CA GLN A 168 -20.63 2.26 -24.56
C GLN A 168 -20.95 3.12 -23.33
N ARG A 169 -20.00 3.23 -22.40
CA ARG A 169 -20.17 3.83 -21.07
C ARG A 169 -19.01 4.79 -20.72
N PRO A 170 -18.72 5.83 -21.52
CA PRO A 170 -17.61 6.75 -21.24
C PRO A 170 -17.79 7.53 -19.91
N GLU A 171 -19.01 7.67 -19.41
CA GLU A 171 -19.33 8.30 -18.14
C GLU A 171 -18.78 7.55 -16.92
N THR A 172 -18.44 6.26 -17.05
CA THR A 172 -17.90 5.46 -15.95
C THR A 172 -16.36 5.49 -15.88
N LEU A 173 -15.70 6.28 -16.71
CA LEU A 173 -14.22 6.38 -16.69
C LEU A 173 -13.67 6.83 -15.32
N PRO A 174 -14.23 7.84 -14.64
CA PRO A 174 -13.79 8.18 -13.27
C PRO A 174 -14.00 7.03 -12.29
N LEU A 175 -15.09 6.27 -12.45
CA LEU A 175 -15.39 5.11 -11.62
C LEU A 175 -14.34 4.00 -11.80
N PHE A 176 -13.97 3.70 -13.05
CA PHE A 176 -12.86 2.79 -13.36
C PHE A 176 -11.55 3.26 -12.73
N TYR A 177 -11.26 4.56 -12.79
CA TYR A 177 -10.03 5.12 -12.26
C TYR A 177 -9.93 4.98 -10.74
N GLU A 178 -11.02 5.23 -10.00
CA GLU A 178 -10.99 5.01 -8.55
C GLU A 178 -11.04 3.52 -8.20
N TYR A 179 -11.75 2.72 -8.99
CA TYR A 179 -11.83 1.28 -8.76
C TYR A 179 -10.49 0.56 -8.99
N MET A 180 -9.71 0.97 -9.99
CA MET A 180 -8.35 0.46 -10.17
C MET A 180 -7.43 0.89 -9.02
N HIS A 181 -7.64 2.08 -8.43
CA HIS A 181 -6.86 2.52 -7.27
C HIS A 181 -7.12 1.58 -6.08
N PHE A 182 -8.38 1.25 -5.83
CA PHE A 182 -8.80 0.26 -4.83
C PHE A 182 -8.15 -1.11 -5.03
N LEU A 183 -8.24 -1.65 -6.25
CA LEU A 183 -7.62 -2.94 -6.59
C LEU A 183 -6.10 -2.89 -6.43
N ASN A 184 -5.47 -1.83 -6.96
CA ASN A 184 -4.03 -1.68 -6.95
C ASN A 184 -3.46 -1.60 -5.53
N LEU A 185 -4.11 -0.88 -4.62
CA LEU A 185 -3.69 -0.80 -3.22
C LEU A 185 -3.66 -2.19 -2.58
N SER A 186 -4.76 -2.93 -2.68
CA SER A 186 -4.89 -4.25 -2.06
C SER A 186 -3.96 -5.30 -2.70
N ILE A 187 -3.84 -5.29 -4.03
CA ILE A 187 -2.91 -6.18 -4.76
C ILE A 187 -1.47 -5.86 -4.38
N SER A 188 -1.10 -4.57 -4.36
CA SER A 188 0.26 -4.16 -4.00
C SER A 188 0.60 -4.55 -2.57
N GLN A 189 -0.30 -4.35 -1.62
CA GLN A 189 -0.11 -4.78 -0.22
C GLN A 189 0.16 -6.29 -0.11
N LYS A 190 -0.63 -7.11 -0.80
CA LYS A 190 -0.46 -8.57 -0.77
C LYS A 190 0.83 -9.01 -1.46
N LEU A 191 1.21 -8.37 -2.56
CA LEU A 191 2.49 -8.61 -3.22
C LEU A 191 3.68 -8.16 -2.36
N SER A 192 3.54 -7.04 -1.63
CA SER A 192 4.54 -6.57 -0.66
C SER A 192 4.72 -7.58 0.47
N LEU A 193 3.61 -8.06 1.03
CA LEU A 193 3.63 -9.03 2.13
C LEU A 193 4.21 -10.38 1.72
N GLN A 194 3.88 -10.90 0.54
CA GLN A 194 4.29 -12.25 0.11
C GLN A 194 5.64 -12.30 -0.61
N PHE A 195 6.04 -11.20 -1.28
CA PHE A 195 7.20 -11.21 -2.16
C PHE A 195 8.20 -10.07 -1.87
N GLY A 196 7.94 -9.23 -0.88
CA GLY A 196 8.77 -8.05 -0.60
C GLY A 196 8.73 -7.02 -1.73
N ALA A 197 7.64 -7.00 -2.50
CA ALA A 197 7.42 -6.01 -3.53
C ALA A 197 7.24 -4.61 -2.92
N TYR A 198 7.64 -3.56 -3.62
CA TYR A 198 7.30 -2.19 -3.25
C TYR A 198 7.03 -1.35 -4.49
N THR A 199 6.36 -0.23 -4.31
CA THR A 199 6.12 0.78 -5.34
C THR A 199 6.30 2.15 -4.71
N ASP A 200 6.59 3.15 -5.52
CA ASP A 200 6.39 4.55 -5.16
C ASP A 200 5.39 5.18 -6.12
N ASP A 201 4.72 6.25 -5.70
CA ASP A 201 3.62 6.84 -6.47
C ASP A 201 4.02 7.32 -7.88
N ASN A 202 5.31 7.56 -8.14
CA ASN A 202 5.80 7.97 -9.47
C ASN A 202 5.76 6.83 -10.50
N HIS A 203 5.51 5.60 -10.06
CA HIS A 203 5.50 4.40 -10.89
C HIS A 203 4.11 3.95 -11.34
N ILE A 204 3.07 4.70 -10.97
CA ILE A 204 1.72 4.50 -11.50
C ILE A 204 1.53 5.40 -12.72
N LYS A 205 1.32 4.81 -13.88
CA LYS A 205 1.18 5.53 -15.15
C LYS A 205 -0.17 5.26 -15.79
N TYR A 206 -0.86 6.33 -16.15
CA TYR A 206 -2.06 6.27 -16.97
C TYR A 206 -1.69 6.31 -18.46
N HIS A 207 -2.35 5.47 -19.24
CA HIS A 207 -2.16 5.34 -20.67
C HIS A 207 -3.51 5.61 -21.36
N ALA A 208 -3.67 6.84 -21.87
CA ALA A 208 -4.92 7.30 -22.46
C ALA A 208 -5.33 6.51 -23.72
N GLU A 209 -4.37 6.01 -24.49
CA GLU A 209 -4.62 5.31 -25.76
C GLU A 209 -5.41 4.00 -25.57
N ASP A 210 -5.06 3.24 -24.53
CA ASP A 210 -5.66 1.96 -24.23
C ASP A 210 -6.51 1.96 -22.94
N MET A 211 -6.67 3.13 -22.31
CA MET A 211 -7.41 3.33 -21.05
C MET A 211 -6.92 2.35 -19.99
N SER A 212 -5.60 2.30 -19.82
CA SER A 212 -4.96 1.46 -18.82
C SER A 212 -4.19 2.26 -17.78
N VAL A 213 -4.08 1.69 -16.59
CA VAL A 213 -3.19 2.17 -15.54
C VAL A 213 -2.20 1.07 -15.21
N THR A 214 -0.91 1.36 -15.33
CA THR A 214 0.15 0.42 -14.99
C THR A 214 0.86 0.86 -13.73
N ASN A 215 0.86 0.01 -12.70
CA ASN A 215 1.73 0.12 -11.55
C ASN A 215 2.99 -0.72 -11.76
N THR A 216 4.16 -0.12 -11.60
CA THR A 216 5.44 -0.84 -11.61
C THR A 216 5.86 -1.12 -10.18
N LEU A 217 5.78 -2.39 -9.77
CA LEU A 217 6.34 -2.86 -8.52
C LEU A 217 7.78 -3.34 -8.71
N HIS A 218 8.58 -3.14 -7.68
CA HIS A 218 9.99 -3.44 -7.64
C HIS A 218 10.23 -4.57 -6.63
N LEU A 219 11.01 -5.56 -7.04
CA LEU A 219 11.37 -6.73 -6.25
C LEU A 219 12.88 -6.78 -6.09
N SER A 220 13.37 -6.89 -4.85
CA SER A 220 14.81 -7.03 -4.60
C SER A 220 15.36 -8.25 -5.33
N VAL A 221 16.59 -8.14 -5.85
CA VAL A 221 17.30 -9.31 -6.39
C VAL A 221 17.65 -10.34 -5.32
N GLN A 222 17.59 -9.95 -4.04
CA GLN A 222 17.94 -10.78 -2.89
C GLN A 222 16.78 -11.67 -2.41
N SER A 223 15.54 -11.44 -2.86
CA SER A 223 14.37 -12.27 -2.50
C SER A 223 14.35 -13.65 -3.18
N GLY A 224 15.43 -14.02 -3.88
CA GLY A 224 15.55 -15.31 -4.55
C GLY A 224 14.76 -15.38 -5.86
N LEU A 225 14.40 -16.60 -6.27
CA LEU A 225 13.62 -16.83 -7.48
C LEU A 225 12.13 -16.89 -7.13
N ILE A 226 11.41 -15.83 -7.48
CA ILE A 226 9.94 -15.79 -7.39
C ILE A 226 9.35 -16.38 -8.67
N GLN A 227 8.47 -17.38 -8.55
CA GLN A 227 7.80 -17.95 -9.71
C GLN A 227 6.66 -17.04 -10.16
N PHE A 228 6.55 -16.80 -11.47
CA PHE A 228 5.47 -15.99 -12.02
C PHE A 228 4.09 -16.56 -11.69
N ALA A 229 3.95 -17.89 -11.67
CA ALA A 229 2.69 -18.55 -11.30
C ALA A 229 2.24 -18.22 -9.86
N ASP A 230 3.17 -17.94 -8.93
CA ASP A 230 2.83 -17.57 -7.55
C ASP A 230 2.28 -16.15 -7.50
N ILE A 231 2.89 -15.24 -8.28
CA ILE A 231 2.40 -13.87 -8.47
C ILE A 231 0.98 -13.89 -9.05
N ILE A 232 0.76 -14.68 -10.10
CA ILE A 232 -0.57 -14.81 -10.74
C ILE A 232 -1.62 -15.31 -9.74
N ARG A 233 -1.32 -16.37 -8.99
CA ARG A 233 -2.24 -16.90 -7.97
C ARG A 233 -2.58 -15.87 -6.89
N CYS A 234 -1.58 -15.11 -6.44
CA CYS A 234 -1.77 -14.03 -5.47
C CYS A 234 -2.71 -12.95 -6.02
N VAL A 235 -2.41 -12.42 -7.21
CA VAL A 235 -3.23 -11.37 -7.85
C VAL A 235 -4.65 -11.86 -8.13
N GLN A 236 -4.81 -13.09 -8.64
CA GLN A 236 -6.11 -13.71 -8.89
C GLN A 236 -6.95 -13.83 -7.62
N ALA A 237 -6.36 -14.30 -6.51
CA ALA A 237 -7.07 -14.47 -5.25
C ALA A 237 -7.58 -13.12 -4.73
N VAL A 238 -6.71 -12.11 -4.71
CA VAL A 238 -7.07 -10.76 -4.24
C VAL A 238 -8.12 -10.13 -5.15
N ALA A 239 -7.95 -10.18 -6.47
CA ALA A 239 -8.90 -9.61 -7.42
C ALA A 239 -10.29 -10.23 -7.28
N ARG A 240 -10.37 -11.56 -7.10
CA ARG A 240 -11.63 -12.28 -6.91
C ARG A 240 -12.34 -11.83 -5.63
N ASP A 241 -11.61 -11.71 -4.53
CA ASP A 241 -12.17 -11.29 -3.25
C ASP A 241 -12.76 -9.88 -3.37
N LEU A 242 -11.98 -8.95 -3.96
CA LEU A 242 -12.35 -7.53 -4.09
C LEU A 242 -13.51 -7.28 -5.05
N ARG A 243 -13.73 -8.16 -6.05
CA ARG A 243 -14.84 -8.07 -7.01
C ARG A 243 -16.14 -8.67 -6.48
N SER A 244 -16.22 -9.03 -5.21
CA SER A 244 -17.45 -9.57 -4.62
C SER A 244 -18.57 -8.52 -4.58
N PRO A 245 -19.85 -8.92 -4.70
CA PRO A 245 -20.98 -7.98 -4.66
C PRO A 245 -21.02 -7.11 -3.40
N ASP A 246 -20.63 -7.66 -2.24
CA ASP A 246 -20.55 -6.92 -0.97
C ASP A 246 -19.52 -5.78 -1.04
N LEU A 247 -18.33 -6.05 -1.60
CA LEU A 247 -17.28 -5.03 -1.71
C LEU A 247 -17.58 -4.00 -2.78
N ASN A 248 -18.23 -4.40 -3.88
CA ASN A 248 -18.70 -3.45 -4.88
C ASN A 248 -19.76 -2.49 -4.30
N GLN A 249 -20.65 -2.99 -3.44
CA GLN A 249 -21.58 -2.14 -2.69
C GLN A 249 -20.85 -1.20 -1.74
N ARG A 250 -19.89 -1.70 -0.96
CA ARG A 250 -19.11 -0.86 -0.02
C ARG A 250 -18.27 0.19 -0.73
N PHE A 251 -17.74 -0.12 -1.91
CA PHE A 251 -17.02 0.84 -2.75
C PHE A 251 -17.96 1.94 -3.28
N ALA A 252 -19.16 1.58 -3.73
CA ALA A 252 -20.21 2.54 -4.07
C ALA A 252 -20.57 3.44 -2.88
N ASP A 253 -20.78 2.87 -1.69
CA ASP A 253 -21.10 3.60 -0.46
C ASP A 253 -19.97 4.56 -0.05
N TYR A 254 -18.71 4.13 -0.17
CA TYR A 254 -17.52 4.98 0.02
C TYR A 254 -17.59 6.21 -0.89
N LEU A 255 -17.79 6.02 -2.19
CA LEU A 255 -17.88 7.11 -3.15
C LEU A 255 -19.09 8.02 -2.87
N HIS A 256 -20.21 7.45 -2.43
CA HIS A 256 -21.38 8.20 -1.98
C HIS A 256 -21.14 9.02 -0.71
N SER A 257 -20.15 8.68 0.10
CA SER A 257 -19.81 9.41 1.33
C SER A 257 -18.86 10.59 1.12
N ILE A 258 -18.29 10.75 -0.09
CA ILE A 258 -17.27 11.76 -0.36
C ILE A 258 -17.82 13.18 -0.21
N SER A 259 -17.10 14.00 0.55
CA SER A 259 -17.24 15.46 0.56
C SER A 259 -15.87 16.11 0.43
N TYR A 260 -15.65 16.82 -0.68
CA TYR A 260 -14.43 17.61 -0.89
C TYR A 260 -14.32 18.82 0.05
N THR A 261 -15.39 19.19 0.75
CA THR A 261 -15.41 20.31 1.69
C THR A 261 -15.27 19.83 3.13
N ASP A 262 -16.04 18.82 3.52
CA ASP A 262 -16.10 18.37 4.91
C ASP A 262 -15.00 17.37 5.24
N GLU A 263 -14.65 16.48 4.29
CA GLU A 263 -13.69 15.40 4.50
C GLU A 263 -12.75 15.21 3.28
N PRO A 264 -11.98 16.24 2.89
CA PRO A 264 -11.15 16.18 1.69
C PRO A 264 -10.06 15.11 1.73
N SER A 265 -9.66 14.62 2.91
CA SER A 265 -8.57 13.66 3.07
C SER A 265 -8.92 12.23 2.62
N ILE A 266 -10.19 11.91 2.45
CA ILE A 266 -10.65 10.60 1.96
C ILE A 266 -11.25 10.69 0.56
N ALA A 267 -11.24 11.88 -0.05
CA ALA A 267 -11.83 12.10 -1.35
C ALA A 267 -10.81 11.72 -2.46
N PRO A 268 -11.26 11.19 -3.61
CA PRO A 268 -10.41 10.92 -4.76
C PRO A 268 -9.67 12.19 -5.23
N ASP A 269 -8.41 12.04 -5.61
CA ASP A 269 -7.53 13.14 -6.01
C ASP A 269 -8.04 13.85 -7.28
N ILE A 270 -8.54 15.09 -7.09
CA ILE A 270 -9.09 15.91 -8.18
C ILE A 270 -8.01 16.25 -9.21
N ASP A 271 -6.82 16.62 -8.76
CA ASP A 271 -5.76 17.09 -9.64
C ASP A 271 -5.31 15.94 -10.55
N ARG A 272 -5.15 14.76 -9.96
CA ARG A 272 -4.78 13.55 -10.71
C ARG A 272 -5.86 13.14 -11.72
N MET A 273 -7.14 13.14 -11.33
CA MET A 273 -8.24 12.84 -12.26
C MET A 273 -8.31 13.85 -13.42
N LEU A 274 -8.13 15.14 -13.13
CA LEU A 274 -8.15 16.17 -14.16
C LEU A 274 -6.96 16.03 -15.12
N LEU A 275 -5.76 15.75 -14.61
CA LEU A 275 -4.56 15.56 -15.41
C LEU A 275 -4.63 14.32 -16.31
N ASP A 276 -5.09 13.19 -15.77
CA ASP A 276 -5.08 11.92 -16.48
C ASP A 276 -6.31 11.77 -17.40
N LEU A 277 -7.49 12.13 -16.90
CA LEU A 277 -8.76 11.92 -17.63
C LEU A 277 -9.30 13.17 -18.30
N GLY A 278 -8.86 14.37 -17.90
CA GLY A 278 -9.51 15.62 -18.31
C GLY A 278 -10.90 15.80 -17.69
N ILE A 279 -11.21 15.06 -16.62
CA ILE A 279 -12.53 15.05 -15.97
C ILE A 279 -12.41 15.63 -14.57
N LEU A 280 -13.28 16.58 -14.25
CA LEU A 280 -13.48 17.09 -12.90
C LEU A 280 -14.80 16.54 -12.36
N LEU A 281 -14.74 15.83 -11.23
CA LEU A 281 -15.90 15.22 -10.61
C LEU A 281 -16.01 15.67 -9.14
N GLY A 282 -17.12 16.33 -8.81
CA GLY A 282 -17.47 16.66 -7.42
C GLY A 282 -18.30 15.56 -6.77
N SER A 283 -18.70 15.77 -5.51
CA SER A 283 -19.52 14.82 -4.75
C SER A 283 -20.81 14.41 -5.48
N ASP A 284 -21.55 15.36 -6.05
CA ASP A 284 -22.76 15.05 -6.83
C ASP A 284 -22.48 14.18 -8.05
N GLY A 285 -21.30 14.35 -8.66
CA GLY A 285 -20.86 13.54 -9.79
C GLY A 285 -20.57 12.09 -9.36
N TRP A 286 -19.90 11.90 -8.22
CA TRP A 286 -19.72 10.58 -7.62
C TRP A 286 -21.07 9.94 -7.30
N HIS A 287 -22.00 10.68 -6.71
CA HIS A 287 -23.35 10.17 -6.40
C HIS A 287 -24.12 9.71 -7.64
N ALA A 288 -23.92 10.38 -8.78
CA ALA A 288 -24.59 10.02 -10.01
C ALA A 288 -24.05 8.73 -10.65
N ILE A 289 -22.75 8.43 -10.48
CA ILE A 289 -22.10 7.29 -11.16
C ILE A 289 -21.80 6.11 -10.26
N ALA A 290 -21.62 6.30 -8.96
CA ALA A 290 -21.21 5.26 -8.00
C ALA A 290 -22.38 4.37 -7.56
N THR A 291 -23.14 3.84 -8.52
CA THR A 291 -24.18 2.84 -8.22
C THR A 291 -23.57 1.45 -8.15
N PRO A 292 -24.14 0.52 -7.36
CA PRO A 292 -23.66 -0.86 -7.31
C PRO A 292 -23.62 -1.53 -8.69
N ASP A 293 -24.60 -1.26 -9.55
CA ASP A 293 -24.63 -1.76 -10.93
C ASP A 293 -23.46 -1.22 -11.75
N ASN A 294 -23.19 0.08 -11.71
CA ASN A 294 -22.06 0.66 -12.44
C ASN A 294 -20.72 0.13 -11.93
N VAL A 295 -20.57 -0.05 -10.61
CA VAL A 295 -19.35 -0.64 -10.03
C VAL A 295 -19.18 -2.09 -10.47
N ASN A 296 -20.25 -2.90 -10.44
CA ASN A 296 -20.22 -4.28 -10.93
C ASN A 296 -19.84 -4.35 -12.41
N ASP A 297 -20.44 -3.49 -13.24
CA ASP A 297 -20.16 -3.41 -14.67
C ASP A 297 -18.69 -3.02 -14.94
N VAL A 298 -18.17 -2.00 -14.25
CA VAL A 298 -16.75 -1.61 -14.32
C VAL A 298 -15.84 -2.74 -13.87
N ALA A 299 -16.19 -3.42 -12.77
CA ALA A 299 -15.41 -4.53 -12.23
C ALA A 299 -15.29 -5.69 -13.23
N GLN A 300 -16.39 -6.05 -13.90
CA GLN A 300 -16.43 -7.09 -14.93
C GLN A 300 -15.72 -6.66 -16.23
N ALA A 301 -15.76 -5.37 -16.57
CA ALA A 301 -15.14 -4.84 -17.77
C ALA A 301 -13.65 -4.51 -17.59
N THR A 302 -13.10 -4.63 -16.39
CA THR A 302 -11.70 -4.36 -16.08
C THR A 302 -10.90 -5.64 -16.17
N GLN A 303 -9.85 -5.65 -16.97
CA GLN A 303 -8.86 -6.73 -17.04
C GLN A 303 -7.65 -6.38 -16.19
N ILE A 304 -7.08 -7.37 -15.50
CA ILE A 304 -5.81 -7.22 -14.80
C ILE A 304 -4.73 -7.95 -15.60
N ILE A 305 -3.60 -7.30 -15.88
CA ILE A 305 -2.51 -7.89 -16.65
C ILE A 305 -1.26 -7.85 -15.79
N ALA A 306 -0.66 -9.01 -15.53
CA ALA A 306 0.59 -9.11 -14.82
C ALA A 306 1.73 -9.42 -15.80
N LYS A 307 2.87 -8.74 -15.65
CA LYS A 307 4.09 -8.99 -16.43
C LYS A 307 5.32 -9.01 -15.53
N TYR A 308 6.10 -10.08 -15.63
CA TYR A 308 7.33 -10.28 -14.88
C TYR A 308 8.39 -10.97 -15.74
N GLY A 309 9.55 -10.33 -15.91
CA GLY A 309 10.55 -10.77 -16.88
C GLY A 309 9.97 -10.84 -18.30
N ASN A 310 10.08 -12.00 -18.93
CA ASN A 310 9.54 -12.26 -20.27
C ASN A 310 8.12 -12.87 -20.26
N GLN A 311 7.52 -13.05 -19.08
CA GLN A 311 6.21 -13.67 -18.92
C GLN A 311 5.14 -12.59 -18.75
N SER A 312 3.95 -12.84 -19.31
CA SER A 312 2.78 -11.96 -19.23
C SER A 312 1.51 -12.80 -19.21
N GLU A 313 0.53 -12.41 -18.41
CA GLU A 313 -0.76 -13.11 -18.32
C GLU A 313 -1.90 -12.12 -18.05
N VAL A 314 -3.05 -12.37 -18.67
CA VAL A 314 -4.30 -11.65 -18.40
C VAL A 314 -5.06 -12.43 -17.34
N ILE A 315 -5.31 -11.77 -16.22
CA ILE A 315 -6.00 -12.23 -15.04
C ILE A 315 -7.40 -11.63 -15.08
N GLU A 316 -8.32 -12.39 -15.70
CA GLU A 316 -9.76 -12.09 -15.78
C GLU A 316 -10.09 -10.69 -16.31
#